data_AF-A0A2H2ZJ91-F1
#
_entry.id   AF-A0A2H2ZJ91-F1
#
_cell.length_a   1.000
_cell.length_b   1.000
_cell.length_c   1.000
_cell.angle_alpha   90.00
_cell.angle_beta   90.00
_cell.angle_gamma   90.00
#
_symmetry.space_group_name_H-M   'P 1'
#
loop_
_entity.id
_entity.type
_entity.pdbx_description
1 polymer ?
#
loop_
_entity_poly.entity_id
_entity_poly.type
_entity_poly.pdbx_seq_one_letter_code
_entity_poly.pdbx_strand_id
1 'polypeptide(L)'
;MAREPGDAGALKLATDAHVKYVLSLDTKTDELDYWMTEHLRLNGAYWGLCALHFLRHPEALPRKDTIDFVLSCQHDSGGFGAAPGHDAHMLSTVSAVQILAMVDGFDELEARGKGKAAVGKFIADLQNPESGSFFGDEWGEEDTRFLYGALNALSLLGLLSLVDVDKAVSHIVACSNFDGGYGAKPGAESHAAQIFTCVAALAIAGRLDLVEHEKLGRWLSERQLPGGGLNGRPEKKEDVCYSWWVLSSLEIIGRVPWIDKQALINFILACQDPENGGFSDGPGNMVDVWHTCFGTAGLSLLGYPGMEPVDPRYCMPKSIVARILGE
;
A
#
# COMPACT_ATOMS: atom_id res chain seq x y z
N MET A 1 48.75 8.05 -2.72
CA MET A 1 47.83 8.93 -1.99
C MET A 1 46.42 8.46 -2.29
N ALA A 2 45.83 7.70 -1.37
CA ALA A 2 44.42 7.36 -1.43
C ALA A 2 43.63 8.67 -1.26
N ARG A 3 42.64 8.90 -2.13
CA ARG A 3 41.70 10.01 -1.96
C ARG A 3 40.96 9.77 -0.64
N GLU A 4 41.00 10.75 0.25
CA GLU A 4 40.08 10.80 1.38
C GLU A 4 38.64 10.74 0.84
N PRO A 5 37.72 10.04 1.52
CA PRO A 5 36.31 10.08 1.16
C PRO A 5 35.80 11.49 1.49
N GLY A 6 35.90 12.37 0.49
CA GLY A 6 35.27 13.66 0.53
C GLY A 6 33.78 13.47 0.72
N ASP A 7 33.23 14.25 1.64
CA ASP A 7 31.83 14.60 1.86
C ASP A 7 30.96 14.39 0.59
N ALA A 8 30.52 13.16 0.38
CA ALA A 8 29.51 12.85 -0.62
C ALA A 8 28.22 13.40 -0.02
N GLY A 9 27.86 14.62 -0.44
CA GLY A 9 26.75 15.37 0.13
C GLY A 9 25.53 14.47 0.33
N ALA A 10 25.03 14.44 1.56
CA ALA A 10 23.91 13.58 1.94
C ALA A 10 22.77 13.71 0.90
N LEU A 11 22.34 12.57 0.34
CA LEU A 11 21.25 12.56 -0.62
C LEU A 11 20.03 13.25 -0.01
N LYS A 12 19.36 14.09 -0.80
CA LYS A 12 18.14 14.79 -0.39
C LYS A 12 16.99 14.32 -1.26
N LEU A 13 15.79 14.38 -0.70
CA LEU A 13 14.57 14.05 -1.43
C LEU A 13 14.28 15.11 -2.50
N ALA A 14 14.17 14.68 -3.76
CA ALA A 14 13.88 15.53 -4.91
C ALA A 14 12.36 15.74 -5.09
N THR A 15 11.73 16.36 -4.09
CA THR A 15 10.26 16.52 -4.00
C THR A 15 9.64 17.06 -5.29
N ASP A 16 10.14 18.18 -5.83
CA ASP A 16 9.59 18.81 -7.04
C ASP A 16 9.65 17.89 -8.26
N ALA A 17 10.74 17.12 -8.39
CA ALA A 17 10.90 16.15 -9.48
C ALA A 17 9.88 15.01 -9.33
N HIS A 18 9.66 14.51 -8.12
CA HIS A 18 8.68 13.45 -7.86
C HIS A 18 7.24 13.91 -8.10
N VAL A 19 6.88 15.14 -7.71
CA VAL A 19 5.55 15.71 -8.02
C VAL A 19 5.37 15.80 -9.53
N LYS A 20 6.35 16.32 -10.26
CA LYS A 20 6.32 16.40 -11.72
C LYS A 20 6.21 15.01 -12.37
N TYR A 21 6.93 14.03 -11.85
CA TYR A 21 6.87 12.64 -12.31
C TYR A 21 5.45 12.08 -12.23
N VAL A 22 4.80 12.18 -11.06
CA VAL A 22 3.43 11.67 -10.87
C VAL A 22 2.45 12.32 -11.84
N LEU A 23 2.55 13.64 -12.05
CA LEU A 23 1.70 14.37 -13.00
C LEU A 23 1.94 13.98 -14.46
N SER A 24 3.13 13.47 -14.80
CA SER A 24 3.47 13.08 -16.17
C SER A 24 2.91 11.72 -16.60
N LEU A 25 2.51 10.87 -15.64
CA LEU A 25 2.10 9.48 -15.88
C LEU A 25 0.90 9.36 -16.83
N ASP A 26 0.02 10.37 -16.85
CA ASP A 26 -1.20 10.37 -17.67
C ASP A 26 -1.07 11.19 -18.97
N THR A 27 0.11 11.74 -19.26
CA THR A 27 0.28 12.67 -20.41
C THR A 27 0.61 11.98 -21.74
N LYS A 28 1.02 10.70 -21.71
CA LYS A 28 1.59 9.96 -22.85
C LYS A 28 0.58 9.00 -23.50
N THR A 29 -0.63 9.50 -23.77
CA THR A 29 -1.77 8.68 -24.23
C THR A 29 -1.58 8.07 -25.62
N ASP A 30 -0.59 8.53 -26.38
CA ASP A 30 -0.22 8.06 -27.72
C ASP A 30 0.88 6.98 -27.73
N GLU A 31 1.45 6.63 -26.57
CA GLU A 31 2.49 5.61 -26.45
C GLU A 31 1.89 4.22 -26.17
N LEU A 32 2.51 3.15 -26.69
CA LEU A 32 2.06 1.76 -26.46
C LEU A 32 2.07 1.41 -24.96
N ASP A 33 3.08 1.88 -24.23
CA ASP A 33 3.25 1.61 -22.79
C ASP A 33 2.07 2.11 -21.95
N TYR A 34 1.44 3.23 -22.36
CA TYR A 34 0.24 3.76 -21.71
C TYR A 34 -0.96 2.81 -21.80
N TRP A 35 -1.08 2.09 -22.91
CA TRP A 35 -2.15 1.11 -23.12
C TRP A 35 -1.81 -0.25 -22.50
N MET A 36 -0.55 -0.67 -22.52
CA MET A 36 -0.12 -1.90 -21.87
C MET A 36 -0.28 -1.87 -20.34
N THR A 37 -0.26 -0.68 -19.74
CA THR A 37 -0.43 -0.48 -18.30
C THR A 37 -1.87 -0.18 -17.89
N GLU A 38 -2.85 -0.30 -18.80
CA GLU A 38 -4.25 0.01 -18.52
C GLU A 38 -4.81 -0.76 -17.31
N HIS A 39 -4.43 -2.03 -17.19
CA HIS A 39 -4.80 -2.92 -16.07
C HIS A 39 -4.24 -2.51 -14.70
N LEU A 40 -3.45 -1.42 -14.63
CA LEU A 40 -2.90 -0.85 -13.41
C LEU A 40 -3.44 0.54 -13.09
N ARG A 41 -4.20 1.19 -13.98
CA ARG A 41 -4.45 2.64 -13.92
C ARG A 41 -5.09 3.13 -12.62
N LEU A 42 -6.16 2.50 -12.15
CA LEU A 42 -6.84 2.91 -10.92
C LEU A 42 -5.93 2.74 -9.69
N ASN A 43 -5.17 1.63 -9.64
CA ASN A 43 -4.19 1.42 -8.58
C ASN A 43 -3.02 2.42 -8.70
N GLY A 44 -2.61 2.75 -9.92
CA GLY A 44 -1.62 3.78 -10.24
C GLY A 44 -2.03 5.18 -9.78
N ALA A 45 -3.30 5.54 -9.97
CA ALA A 45 -3.87 6.78 -9.46
C ALA A 45 -3.81 6.82 -7.92
N TYR A 46 -4.09 5.70 -7.26
CA TYR A 46 -3.96 5.57 -5.80
C TYR A 46 -2.50 5.76 -5.36
N TRP A 47 -1.55 5.07 -5.97
CA TRP A 47 -0.13 5.19 -5.64
C TRP A 47 0.41 6.61 -5.87
N GLY A 48 0.06 7.23 -7.00
CA GLY A 48 0.42 8.61 -7.30
C GLY A 48 -0.17 9.59 -6.29
N LEU A 49 -1.45 9.44 -5.95
CA LEU A 49 -2.12 10.30 -4.98
C LEU A 49 -1.52 10.15 -3.58
N CYS A 50 -1.25 8.93 -3.13
CA CYS A 50 -0.54 8.70 -1.85
C CYS A 50 0.83 9.39 -1.84
N ALA A 51 1.63 9.23 -2.89
CA ALA A 51 2.93 9.88 -3.00
C ALA A 51 2.81 11.42 -2.89
N LEU A 52 1.85 12.01 -3.60
CA LEU A 52 1.59 13.46 -3.54
C LEU A 52 1.17 13.92 -2.14
N HIS A 53 0.31 13.16 -1.45
CA HIS A 53 -0.04 13.46 -0.07
C HIS A 53 1.19 13.40 0.86
N PHE A 54 2.01 12.35 0.76
CA PHE A 54 3.22 12.20 1.59
C PHE A 54 4.24 13.31 1.34
N LEU A 55 4.34 13.78 0.09
CA LEU A 55 5.15 14.91 -0.33
C LEU A 55 4.52 16.28 -0.02
N ARG A 56 3.32 16.34 0.59
CA ARG A 56 2.57 17.57 0.91
C ARG A 56 2.15 18.41 -0.31
N HIS A 57 1.85 17.74 -1.41
CA HIS A 57 1.31 18.33 -2.64
C HIS A 57 0.01 17.64 -3.11
N PRO A 58 -0.98 17.37 -2.22
CA PRO A 58 -2.21 16.70 -2.64
C PRO A 58 -3.02 17.49 -3.68
N GLU A 59 -2.84 18.82 -3.74
CA GLU A 59 -3.49 19.71 -4.70
C GLU A 59 -3.02 19.54 -6.14
N ALA A 60 -1.91 18.82 -6.36
CA ALA A 60 -1.34 18.62 -7.69
C ALA A 60 -2.27 17.82 -8.62
N LEU A 61 -3.06 16.89 -8.06
CA LEU A 61 -4.12 16.18 -8.80
C LEU A 61 -5.47 16.87 -8.56
N PRO A 62 -6.16 17.34 -9.61
CA PRO A 62 -7.46 17.98 -9.44
C PRO A 62 -8.51 17.02 -8.87
N ARG A 63 -9.02 17.33 -7.67
CA ARG A 63 -10.04 16.53 -6.96
C ARG A 63 -11.19 16.05 -7.86
N LYS A 64 -11.74 16.96 -8.67
CA LYS A 64 -12.88 16.65 -9.54
C LYS A 64 -12.51 15.58 -10.56
N ASP A 65 -11.41 15.76 -11.27
CA ASP A 65 -10.98 14.86 -12.34
C ASP A 65 -10.59 13.48 -11.77
N THR A 66 -9.98 13.46 -10.58
CA THR A 66 -9.72 12.23 -9.83
C THR A 66 -11.01 11.47 -9.50
N ILE A 67 -12.02 12.14 -8.96
CA ILE A 67 -13.32 11.50 -8.65
C ILE A 67 -14.01 11.02 -9.93
N ASP A 68 -14.01 11.85 -10.98
CA ASP A 68 -14.64 11.51 -12.26
C ASP A 68 -14.00 10.24 -12.86
N PHE A 69 -12.67 10.11 -12.81
CA PHE A 69 -11.96 8.91 -13.24
C PHE A 69 -12.30 7.69 -12.37
N VAL A 70 -12.24 7.81 -11.04
CA VAL A 70 -12.57 6.68 -10.13
C VAL A 70 -13.98 6.17 -10.38
N LEU A 71 -14.97 7.07 -10.46
CA LEU A 71 -16.37 6.68 -10.71
C LEU A 71 -16.58 6.08 -12.10
N SER A 72 -15.79 6.48 -13.10
CA SER A 72 -15.83 5.86 -14.44
C SER A 72 -15.35 4.41 -14.46
N CYS A 73 -14.65 3.96 -13.41
CA CYS A 73 -14.21 2.57 -13.23
C CYS A 73 -15.23 1.73 -12.43
N GLN A 74 -16.34 2.31 -11.97
CA GLN A 74 -17.33 1.59 -11.15
C GLN A 74 -18.20 0.67 -11.99
N HIS A 75 -18.31 -0.58 -11.56
CA HIS A 75 -19.11 -1.62 -12.20
C HIS A 75 -20.52 -1.73 -11.58
N ASP A 76 -21.46 -2.37 -12.28
CA ASP A 76 -22.83 -2.57 -11.79
C ASP A 76 -22.92 -3.47 -10.56
N SER A 77 -21.91 -4.32 -10.33
CA SER A 77 -21.78 -5.11 -9.09
C SER A 77 -21.51 -4.25 -7.85
N GLY A 78 -21.13 -2.98 -8.02
CA GLY A 78 -20.73 -2.06 -6.95
C GLY A 78 -19.21 -1.94 -6.78
N GLY A 79 -18.45 -2.95 -7.18
CA GLY A 79 -16.98 -2.92 -7.21
C GLY A 79 -16.41 -2.03 -8.32
N PHE A 80 -15.09 -1.88 -8.34
CA PHE A 80 -14.36 -1.08 -9.34
C PHE A 80 -13.38 -1.95 -10.12
N GLY A 81 -13.25 -1.68 -11.42
CA GLY A 81 -12.24 -2.25 -12.29
C GLY A 81 -10.96 -1.42 -12.34
N ALA A 82 -9.90 -1.95 -12.97
CA ALA A 82 -8.62 -1.25 -13.08
C ALA A 82 -8.67 0.01 -13.97
N ALA A 83 -9.61 0.05 -14.91
CA ALA A 83 -9.89 1.15 -15.82
C ALA A 83 -11.37 1.05 -16.30
N PRO A 84 -11.92 2.07 -16.98
CA PRO A 84 -13.29 2.00 -17.49
C PRO A 84 -13.52 0.80 -18.39
N GLY A 85 -14.58 0.04 -18.10
CA GLY A 85 -14.94 -1.18 -18.85
C GLY A 85 -14.17 -2.44 -18.46
N HIS A 86 -13.27 -2.38 -17.47
CA HIS A 86 -12.62 -3.57 -16.89
C HIS A 86 -13.50 -4.23 -15.81
N ASP A 87 -13.30 -5.53 -15.61
CA ASP A 87 -14.01 -6.29 -14.60
C ASP A 87 -13.71 -5.77 -13.18
N ALA A 88 -14.73 -5.82 -12.31
CA ALA A 88 -14.57 -5.41 -10.93
C ALA A 88 -13.67 -6.39 -10.17
N HIS A 89 -12.72 -5.85 -9.41
CA HIS A 89 -11.77 -6.65 -8.64
C HIS A 89 -11.52 -6.03 -7.27
N MET A 90 -11.20 -6.86 -6.27
CA MET A 90 -10.96 -6.44 -4.89
C MET A 90 -9.91 -5.33 -4.79
N LEU A 91 -8.74 -5.51 -5.43
CA LEU A 91 -7.64 -4.54 -5.34
C LEU A 91 -8.02 -3.16 -5.90
N SER A 92 -8.62 -3.13 -7.08
CA SER A 92 -9.11 -1.90 -7.73
C SER A 92 -10.21 -1.23 -6.90
N THR A 93 -11.10 -2.02 -6.31
CA THR A 93 -12.15 -1.53 -5.40
C THR A 93 -11.56 -0.88 -4.15
N VAL A 94 -10.52 -1.47 -3.57
CA VAL A 94 -9.83 -0.92 -2.39
C VAL A 94 -9.13 0.39 -2.75
N SER A 95 -8.40 0.43 -3.87
CA SER A 95 -7.79 1.68 -4.33
C SER A 95 -8.81 2.77 -4.62
N ALA A 96 -9.98 2.45 -5.20
CA ALA A 96 -11.07 3.43 -5.35
C ALA A 96 -11.53 3.98 -4.01
N VAL A 97 -11.79 3.12 -3.01
CA VAL A 97 -12.22 3.54 -1.67
C VAL A 97 -11.16 4.42 -1.02
N GLN A 98 -9.87 4.06 -1.12
CA GLN A 98 -8.76 4.84 -0.57
C GLN A 98 -8.60 6.20 -1.27
N ILE A 99 -8.72 6.25 -2.60
CA ILE A 99 -8.70 7.53 -3.34
C ILE A 99 -9.86 8.41 -2.87
N LEU A 100 -11.09 7.87 -2.85
CA LEU A 100 -12.28 8.62 -2.42
C LEU A 100 -12.15 9.10 -0.96
N ALA A 101 -11.56 8.30 -0.09
CA ALA A 101 -11.24 8.70 1.28
C ALA A 101 -10.26 9.89 1.32
N MET A 102 -9.18 9.84 0.54
CA MET A 102 -8.15 10.88 0.51
C MET A 102 -8.67 12.20 -0.07
N VAL A 103 -9.50 12.15 -1.11
CA VAL A 103 -10.07 13.33 -1.76
C VAL A 103 -11.41 13.78 -1.16
N ASP A 104 -11.86 13.17 -0.06
CA ASP A 104 -13.16 13.44 0.56
C ASP A 104 -14.34 13.29 -0.42
N GLY A 105 -14.30 12.24 -1.25
CA GLY A 105 -15.17 11.99 -2.40
C GLY A 105 -16.34 11.05 -2.15
N PHE A 106 -16.61 10.70 -0.88
CA PHE A 106 -17.67 9.73 -0.56
C PHE A 106 -19.08 10.25 -0.82
N ASP A 107 -19.32 11.56 -0.72
CA ASP A 107 -20.62 12.16 -1.05
C ASP A 107 -20.90 12.05 -2.56
N GLU A 108 -19.88 12.19 -3.40
CA GLU A 108 -20.00 11.97 -4.84
C GLU A 108 -20.26 10.49 -5.18
N LEU A 109 -19.68 9.55 -4.44
CA LEU A 109 -20.00 8.12 -4.58
C LEU A 109 -21.48 7.85 -4.30
N GLU A 110 -22.07 8.49 -3.29
CA GLU A 110 -23.50 8.39 -2.99
C GLU A 110 -24.38 9.08 -4.05
N ALA A 111 -23.99 10.28 -4.49
CA ALA A 111 -24.81 11.09 -5.39
C ALA A 111 -24.76 10.66 -6.87
N ARG A 112 -23.60 10.16 -7.32
CA ARG A 112 -23.31 9.91 -8.75
C ARG A 112 -22.90 8.47 -9.05
N GLY A 113 -22.34 7.77 -8.06
CA GLY A 113 -21.95 6.37 -8.18
C GLY A 113 -23.06 5.41 -7.74
N LYS A 114 -22.66 4.22 -7.29
CA LYS A 114 -23.56 3.19 -6.74
C LYS A 114 -23.73 3.27 -5.21
N GLY A 115 -23.10 4.23 -4.53
CA GLY A 115 -23.12 4.41 -3.08
C GLY A 115 -22.25 3.42 -2.29
N LYS A 116 -21.94 3.74 -1.03
CA LYS A 116 -21.08 2.90 -0.17
C LYS A 116 -21.66 1.51 0.08
N ALA A 117 -22.99 1.40 0.16
CA ALA A 117 -23.67 0.14 0.41
C ALA A 117 -23.42 -0.89 -0.70
N ALA A 118 -23.40 -0.47 -1.96
CA ALA A 118 -23.11 -1.38 -3.09
C ALA A 118 -21.65 -1.84 -3.07
N VAL A 119 -20.71 -0.94 -2.76
CA VAL A 119 -19.28 -1.26 -2.61
C VAL A 119 -19.08 -2.27 -1.48
N GLY A 120 -19.69 -2.01 -0.31
CA GLY A 120 -19.62 -2.91 0.84
C GLY A 120 -20.22 -4.28 0.56
N LYS A 121 -21.35 -4.34 -0.16
CA LYS A 121 -21.95 -5.60 -0.59
C LYS A 121 -21.03 -6.40 -1.51
N PHE A 122 -20.45 -5.75 -2.54
CA PHE A 122 -19.50 -6.41 -3.43
C PHE A 122 -18.35 -7.06 -2.66
N ILE A 123 -17.74 -6.33 -1.73
CA ILE A 123 -16.65 -6.86 -0.90
C ILE A 123 -17.14 -8.02 -0.01
N ALA A 124 -18.31 -7.89 0.60
CA ALA A 124 -18.86 -8.92 1.48
C ALA A 124 -19.21 -10.22 0.74
N ASP A 125 -19.73 -10.12 -0.49
CA ASP A 125 -20.04 -11.28 -1.34
C ASP A 125 -18.78 -12.08 -1.73
N LEU A 126 -17.59 -11.48 -1.66
CA LEU A 126 -16.31 -12.13 -1.94
C LEU A 126 -15.71 -12.85 -0.73
N GLN A 127 -16.33 -12.77 0.45
CA GLN A 127 -15.86 -13.54 1.61
C GLN A 127 -16.18 -15.02 1.43
N ASN A 128 -15.18 -15.89 1.54
CA ASN A 128 -15.37 -17.33 1.55
C ASN A 128 -16.04 -17.75 2.87
N PRO A 129 -17.29 -18.27 2.85
CA PRO A 129 -18.03 -18.61 4.06
C PRO A 129 -17.51 -19.87 4.75
N GLU A 130 -16.60 -20.64 4.13
CA GLU A 130 -15.99 -21.84 4.71
C GLU A 130 -14.68 -21.52 5.42
N SER A 131 -13.79 -20.79 4.76
CA SER A 131 -12.44 -20.52 5.24
C SER A 131 -12.27 -19.17 5.94
N GLY A 132 -13.12 -18.18 5.64
CA GLY A 132 -12.96 -16.79 6.07
C GLY A 132 -12.01 -15.94 5.22
N SER A 133 -11.36 -16.55 4.21
CA SER A 133 -10.58 -15.82 3.21
C SER A 133 -11.48 -14.89 2.37
N PHE A 134 -10.86 -14.11 1.48
CA PHE A 134 -11.57 -13.35 0.47
C PHE A 134 -11.03 -13.69 -0.90
N PHE A 135 -11.93 -13.71 -1.87
CA PHE A 135 -11.57 -13.82 -3.28
C PHE A 135 -11.22 -12.45 -3.87
N GLY A 136 -10.36 -12.44 -4.88
CA GLY A 136 -10.07 -11.23 -5.67
C GLY A 136 -11.27 -10.79 -6.51
N ASP A 137 -12.02 -11.76 -7.02
CA ASP A 137 -13.19 -11.60 -7.87
C ASP A 137 -14.04 -12.89 -7.87
N GLU A 138 -15.00 -12.99 -8.79
CA GLU A 138 -15.87 -14.17 -8.94
C GLU A 138 -15.17 -15.45 -9.41
N TRP A 139 -13.91 -15.38 -9.85
CA TRP A 139 -13.15 -16.53 -10.35
C TRP A 139 -12.37 -17.27 -9.26
N GLY A 140 -12.33 -16.71 -8.05
CA GLY A 140 -11.99 -17.46 -6.84
C GLY A 140 -10.49 -17.55 -6.50
N GLU A 141 -9.65 -16.61 -6.96
CA GLU A 141 -8.27 -16.49 -6.42
C GLU A 141 -8.33 -16.12 -4.93
N GLU A 142 -7.68 -16.90 -4.08
CA GLU A 142 -7.53 -16.60 -2.66
C GLU A 142 -6.10 -16.17 -2.33
N ASP A 143 -5.99 -15.06 -1.60
CA ASP A 143 -4.72 -14.54 -1.08
C ASP A 143 -5.00 -13.61 0.12
N THR A 144 -4.11 -13.56 1.10
CA THR A 144 -4.29 -12.65 2.25
C THR A 144 -4.32 -11.17 1.85
N ARG A 145 -3.81 -10.81 0.66
CA ARG A 145 -3.96 -9.48 0.04
C ARG A 145 -5.43 -9.06 -0.10
N PHE A 146 -6.30 -9.98 -0.50
CA PHE A 146 -7.73 -9.67 -0.66
C PHE A 146 -8.43 -9.55 0.69
N LEU A 147 -8.01 -10.36 1.66
CA LEU A 147 -8.52 -10.27 3.03
C LEU A 147 -8.18 -8.92 3.66
N TYR A 148 -6.92 -8.49 3.59
CA TYR A 148 -6.53 -7.15 4.03
C TYR A 148 -7.27 -6.06 3.27
N GLY A 149 -7.35 -6.18 1.94
CA GLY A 149 -8.09 -5.24 1.10
C GLY A 149 -9.54 -5.08 1.56
N ALA A 150 -10.24 -6.19 1.78
CA ALA A 150 -11.62 -6.20 2.25
C ALA A 150 -11.78 -5.48 3.59
N LEU A 151 -10.97 -5.82 4.60
CA LEU A 151 -11.05 -5.17 5.92
C LEU A 151 -10.64 -3.70 5.86
N ASN A 152 -9.65 -3.34 5.04
CA ASN A 152 -9.23 -1.95 4.81
C ASN A 152 -10.39 -1.12 4.26
N ALA A 153 -10.96 -1.52 3.13
CA ALA A 153 -12.03 -0.77 2.48
C ALA A 153 -13.31 -0.75 3.34
N LEU A 154 -13.73 -1.89 3.90
CA LEU A 154 -14.92 -1.93 4.77
C LEU A 154 -14.74 -1.09 6.03
N SER A 155 -13.54 -1.04 6.60
CA SER A 155 -13.24 -0.17 7.74
C SER A 155 -13.38 1.31 7.39
N LEU A 156 -12.79 1.75 6.27
CA LEU A 156 -12.90 3.14 5.80
C LEU A 156 -14.35 3.53 5.43
N LEU A 157 -15.16 2.56 5.01
CA LEU A 157 -16.58 2.77 4.72
C LEU A 157 -17.47 2.72 5.96
N GLY A 158 -16.97 2.26 7.10
CA GLY A 158 -17.78 2.00 8.31
C GLY A 158 -18.70 0.78 8.20
N LEU A 159 -18.31 -0.21 7.39
CA LEU A 159 -19.13 -1.37 6.99
C LEU A 159 -18.51 -2.73 7.36
N LEU A 160 -17.57 -2.78 8.31
CA LEU A 160 -16.97 -4.05 8.77
C LEU A 160 -18.01 -5.08 9.24
N SER A 161 -19.18 -4.65 9.72
CA SER A 161 -20.26 -5.53 10.15
C SER A 161 -20.91 -6.35 9.02
N LEU A 162 -20.57 -6.08 7.76
CA LEU A 162 -21.07 -6.84 6.62
C LEU A 162 -20.38 -8.20 6.44
N VAL A 163 -19.24 -8.42 7.12
CA VAL A 163 -18.43 -9.63 6.98
C VAL A 163 -18.21 -10.31 8.33
N ASP A 164 -17.88 -11.60 8.29
CA ASP A 164 -17.46 -12.37 9.46
C ASP A 164 -15.99 -12.08 9.77
N VAL A 165 -15.75 -11.07 10.59
CA VAL A 165 -14.39 -10.64 10.99
C VAL A 165 -13.67 -11.72 11.78
N ASP A 166 -14.35 -12.45 12.67
CA ASP A 166 -13.73 -13.50 13.49
C ASP A 166 -13.25 -14.67 12.63
N LYS A 167 -13.99 -15.00 11.57
CA LYS A 167 -13.58 -16.02 10.61
C LYS A 167 -12.42 -15.56 9.73
N ALA A 168 -12.40 -14.31 9.31
CA ALA A 168 -11.25 -13.72 8.61
C ALA A 168 -9.99 -13.75 9.50
N VAL A 169 -10.12 -13.38 10.78
CA VAL A 169 -9.04 -13.48 11.76
C VAL A 169 -8.56 -14.92 11.93
N SER A 170 -9.47 -15.89 11.99
CA SER A 170 -9.14 -17.32 12.08
C SER A 170 -8.35 -17.80 10.86
N HIS A 171 -8.68 -17.30 9.66
CA HIS A 171 -7.91 -17.58 8.44
C HIS A 171 -6.48 -17.03 8.53
N ILE A 172 -6.31 -15.78 8.99
CA ILE A 172 -4.98 -15.17 9.18
C ILE A 172 -4.13 -16.02 10.14
N VAL A 173 -4.71 -16.47 11.26
CA VAL A 173 -4.01 -17.34 12.21
C VAL A 173 -3.54 -18.63 11.55
N ALA A 174 -4.36 -19.22 10.67
CA ALA A 174 -3.99 -20.41 9.90
C ALA A 174 -2.87 -20.16 8.86
N CYS A 175 -2.67 -18.90 8.43
CA CYS A 175 -1.56 -18.49 7.56
C CYS A 175 -0.23 -18.27 8.31
N SER A 176 -0.23 -18.30 9.64
CA SER A 176 0.99 -18.14 10.43
C SER A 176 1.93 -19.34 10.30
N ASN A 177 3.24 -19.07 10.29
CA ASN A 177 4.29 -20.06 10.16
C ASN A 177 5.13 -20.19 11.43
N PHE A 178 5.91 -21.27 11.52
CA PHE A 178 6.75 -21.57 12.68
C PHE A 178 7.78 -20.47 13.00
N ASP A 179 8.20 -19.73 11.96
CA ASP A 179 9.16 -18.61 12.00
C ASP A 179 8.52 -17.29 12.46
N GLY A 180 7.23 -17.27 12.76
CA GLY A 180 6.47 -16.10 13.19
C GLY A 180 5.96 -15.23 12.03
N GLY A 181 6.33 -15.54 10.79
CA GLY A 181 5.81 -14.87 9.60
C GLY A 181 4.46 -15.43 9.14
N TYR A 182 3.97 -14.87 8.03
CA TYR A 182 2.71 -15.25 7.40
C TYR A 182 2.90 -15.47 5.91
N GLY A 183 2.23 -16.48 5.38
CA GLY A 183 2.17 -16.76 3.94
C GLY A 183 0.88 -16.28 3.28
N ALA A 184 0.81 -16.37 1.95
CA ALA A 184 -0.37 -15.98 1.16
C ALA A 184 -1.63 -16.82 1.44
N LYS A 185 -1.44 -18.02 1.99
CA LYS A 185 -2.45 -18.98 2.42
C LYS A 185 -1.83 -19.95 3.42
N PRO A 186 -2.62 -20.77 4.14
CA PRO A 186 -2.06 -21.75 5.08
C PRO A 186 -1.00 -22.64 4.45
N GLY A 187 0.17 -22.71 5.09
CA GLY A 187 1.33 -23.49 4.64
C GLY A 187 2.18 -22.86 3.53
N ALA A 188 1.83 -21.66 3.03
CA ALA A 188 2.69 -20.92 2.11
C ALA A 188 3.90 -20.29 2.84
N GLU A 189 4.99 -20.06 2.12
CA GLU A 189 6.21 -19.44 2.65
C GLU A 189 5.93 -18.04 3.24
N SER A 190 6.57 -17.75 4.37
CA SER A 190 6.55 -16.40 4.97
C SER A 190 7.12 -15.36 4.01
N HIS A 191 6.37 -14.28 3.76
CA HIS A 191 6.77 -13.20 2.86
C HIS A 191 6.39 -11.85 3.45
N ALA A 192 7.28 -10.86 3.40
CA ALA A 192 7.05 -9.55 4.02
C ALA A 192 5.74 -8.86 3.58
N ALA A 193 5.41 -8.91 2.28
CA ALA A 193 4.14 -8.39 1.78
C ALA A 193 2.91 -9.11 2.37
N GLN A 194 2.99 -10.42 2.59
CA GLN A 194 1.90 -11.23 3.17
C GLN A 194 1.82 -11.06 4.69
N ILE A 195 2.96 -10.80 5.33
CA ILE A 195 3.03 -10.40 6.74
C ILE A 195 2.32 -9.06 6.92
N PHE A 196 2.61 -8.07 6.07
CA PHE A 196 1.94 -6.77 6.16
C PHE A 196 0.42 -6.91 6.08
N THR A 197 -0.08 -7.62 5.06
CA THR A 197 -1.53 -7.79 4.88
C THR A 197 -2.16 -8.46 6.10
N CYS A 198 -1.54 -9.52 6.64
CA CYS A 198 -2.01 -10.19 7.86
C CYS A 198 -1.98 -9.29 9.10
N VAL A 199 -0.87 -8.62 9.36
CA VAL A 199 -0.66 -7.79 10.56
C VAL A 199 -1.53 -6.54 10.52
N ALA A 200 -1.64 -5.88 9.36
CA ALA A 200 -2.51 -4.72 9.19
C ALA A 200 -4.00 -5.12 9.30
N ALA A 201 -4.41 -6.26 8.74
CA ALA A 201 -5.76 -6.79 8.91
C ALA A 201 -6.08 -7.08 10.39
N LEU A 202 -5.14 -7.68 11.14
CA LEU A 202 -5.27 -7.89 12.59
C LEU A 202 -5.33 -6.57 13.36
N ALA A 203 -4.57 -5.55 12.95
CA ALA A 203 -4.66 -4.22 13.55
C ALA A 203 -6.05 -3.59 13.36
N ILE A 204 -6.59 -3.68 12.14
CA ILE A 204 -7.95 -3.18 11.82
C ILE A 204 -9.01 -3.96 12.61
N ALA A 205 -8.85 -5.27 12.76
CA ALA A 205 -9.77 -6.11 13.53
C ALA A 205 -9.61 -5.95 15.07
N GLY A 206 -8.64 -5.17 15.54
CA GLY A 206 -8.36 -5.04 16.98
C GLY A 206 -7.81 -6.33 17.61
N ARG A 207 -7.15 -7.18 16.81
CA ARG A 207 -6.66 -8.52 17.20
C ARG A 207 -5.15 -8.69 17.15
N LEU A 208 -4.40 -7.61 17.43
CA LEU A 208 -2.93 -7.67 17.54
C LEU A 208 -2.44 -8.55 18.70
N ASP A 209 -3.34 -8.94 19.63
CA ASP A 209 -3.06 -9.93 20.68
C ASP A 209 -2.65 -11.30 20.12
N LEU A 210 -3.03 -11.61 18.87
CA LEU A 210 -2.74 -12.88 18.21
C LEU A 210 -1.38 -12.93 17.49
N VAL A 211 -0.69 -11.80 17.39
CA VAL A 211 0.61 -11.72 16.71
C VAL A 211 1.72 -12.17 17.67
N GLU A 212 2.65 -13.00 17.21
CA GLU A 212 3.86 -13.34 17.97
C GLU A 212 4.93 -12.24 17.83
N HIS A 213 4.68 -11.08 18.48
CA HIS A 213 5.44 -9.82 18.31
C HIS A 213 6.96 -9.99 18.30
N GLU A 214 7.52 -10.73 19.27
CA GLU A 214 8.96 -10.92 19.39
C GLU A 214 9.55 -11.76 18.24
N LYS A 215 8.89 -12.86 17.90
CA LYS A 215 9.38 -13.77 16.86
C LYS A 215 9.26 -13.12 15.49
N LEU A 216 8.11 -12.50 15.22
CA LEU A 216 7.87 -11.75 14.00
C LEU A 216 8.83 -10.57 13.87
N GLY A 217 9.06 -9.82 14.95
CA GLY A 217 10.01 -8.71 14.97
C GLY A 217 11.43 -9.14 14.57
N ARG A 218 11.88 -10.31 15.04
CA ARG A 218 13.20 -10.86 14.65
C ARG A 218 13.23 -11.17 13.16
N TRP A 219 12.23 -11.92 12.67
CA TRP A 219 12.12 -12.28 11.26
C TRP A 219 12.15 -11.04 10.33
N LEU A 220 11.41 -9.99 10.71
CA LEU A 220 11.35 -8.73 9.96
C LEU A 220 12.67 -7.94 10.03
N SER A 221 13.30 -7.86 11.21
CA SER A 221 14.58 -7.15 11.36
C SER A 221 15.71 -7.81 10.55
N GLU A 222 15.70 -9.13 10.43
CA GLU A 222 16.62 -9.91 9.59
C GLU A 222 16.38 -9.75 8.08
N ARG A 223 15.45 -8.89 7.66
CA ARG A 223 15.30 -8.49 6.26
C ARG A 223 16.22 -7.35 5.86
N GLN A 224 16.80 -6.62 6.82
CA GLN A 224 17.72 -5.53 6.48
C GLN A 224 19.06 -6.08 6.03
N LEU A 225 19.45 -5.74 4.81
CA LEU A 225 20.71 -6.17 4.21
C LEU A 225 21.83 -5.16 4.50
N PRO A 226 23.11 -5.52 4.26
CA PRO A 226 24.23 -4.61 4.47
C PRO A 226 24.16 -3.29 3.68
N GLY A 227 23.40 -3.25 2.58
CA GLY A 227 23.12 -2.04 1.79
C GLY A 227 22.14 -1.07 2.45
N GLY A 228 21.50 -1.47 3.56
CA GLY A 228 20.50 -0.70 4.29
C GLY A 228 19.07 -0.96 3.86
N GLY A 229 18.86 -1.50 2.65
CA GLY A 229 17.56 -1.88 2.13
C GLY A 229 17.01 -3.15 2.78
N LEU A 230 15.73 -3.39 2.54
CA LEU A 230 14.97 -4.52 3.10
C LEU A 230 14.59 -5.48 1.98
N ASN A 231 14.64 -6.79 2.24
CA ASN A 231 14.16 -7.80 1.31
C ASN A 231 12.82 -8.42 1.74
N GLY A 232 12.13 -9.08 0.81
CA GLY A 232 10.83 -9.70 1.09
C GLY A 232 10.91 -11.06 1.76
N ARG A 233 12.04 -11.76 1.58
CA ARG A 233 12.29 -13.13 2.01
C ARG A 233 13.79 -13.37 2.19
N PRO A 234 14.20 -14.35 3.03
CA PRO A 234 15.59 -14.75 3.16
C PRO A 234 16.26 -15.04 1.81
N GLU A 235 17.56 -14.74 1.71
CA GLU A 235 18.37 -15.00 0.50
C GLU A 235 17.90 -14.29 -0.79
N LYS A 236 17.12 -13.20 -0.66
CA LYS A 236 16.72 -12.32 -1.76
C LYS A 236 17.37 -10.94 -1.66
N LYS A 237 17.33 -10.20 -2.77
CA LYS A 237 17.82 -8.82 -2.85
C LYS A 237 16.87 -7.86 -2.12
N GLU A 238 17.44 -6.75 -1.67
CA GLU A 238 16.69 -5.58 -1.19
C GLU A 238 15.90 -4.94 -2.32
N ASP A 239 14.76 -4.34 -1.96
CA ASP A 239 13.85 -3.66 -2.88
C ASP A 239 13.09 -2.56 -2.10
N VAL A 240 12.97 -1.37 -2.69
CA VAL A 240 12.34 -0.19 -2.08
C VAL A 240 10.94 -0.47 -1.56
N CYS A 241 10.13 -1.31 -2.21
CA CYS A 241 8.76 -1.56 -1.76
C CYS A 241 8.71 -2.23 -0.36
N TYR A 242 9.76 -2.95 0.05
CA TYR A 242 9.86 -3.50 1.41
C TYR A 242 10.13 -2.45 2.47
N SER A 243 10.55 -1.23 2.09
CA SER A 243 10.54 -0.05 2.95
C SER A 243 9.14 0.32 3.42
N TRP A 244 8.10 -0.19 2.75
CA TRP A 244 6.74 -0.20 3.26
C TRP A 244 6.42 -1.54 3.92
N TRP A 245 6.46 -2.66 3.19
CA TRP A 245 5.93 -3.94 3.69
C TRP A 245 6.56 -4.43 5.00
N VAL A 246 7.90 -4.33 5.13
CA VAL A 246 8.59 -4.73 6.37
C VAL A 246 8.45 -3.64 7.43
N LEU A 247 8.70 -2.37 7.05
CA LEU A 247 8.74 -1.26 8.00
C LEU A 247 7.38 -1.00 8.66
N SER A 248 6.29 -0.97 7.89
CA SER A 248 4.94 -0.78 8.42
C SER A 248 4.55 -1.92 9.37
N SER A 249 4.92 -3.16 9.05
CA SER A 249 4.74 -4.30 9.94
C SER A 249 5.49 -4.11 11.26
N LEU A 250 6.77 -3.67 11.19
CA LEU A 250 7.57 -3.33 12.38
C LEU A 250 6.97 -2.17 13.18
N GLU A 251 6.40 -1.16 12.52
CA GLU A 251 5.73 -0.04 13.18
C GLU A 251 4.48 -0.49 13.93
N ILE A 252 3.63 -1.30 13.30
CA ILE A 252 2.39 -1.83 13.92
C ILE A 252 2.70 -2.62 15.20
N ILE A 253 3.78 -3.41 15.22
CA ILE A 253 4.18 -4.22 16.39
C ILE A 253 5.17 -3.49 17.32
N GLY A 254 5.51 -2.23 17.06
CA GLY A 254 6.41 -1.43 17.92
C GLY A 254 7.86 -1.95 17.95
N ARG A 255 8.40 -2.34 16.81
CA ARG A 255 9.74 -2.95 16.65
C ARG A 255 10.65 -2.25 15.63
N VAL A 256 10.28 -1.08 15.11
CA VAL A 256 11.15 -0.28 14.21
C VAL A 256 12.56 -0.01 14.77
N PRO A 257 12.81 0.18 16.09
CA PRO A 257 14.17 0.35 16.61
C PRO A 257 15.12 -0.84 16.38
N TRP A 258 14.64 -1.97 15.87
CA TRP A 258 15.45 -3.17 15.61
C TRP A 258 16.17 -3.16 14.26
N ILE A 259 15.89 -2.16 13.42
CA ILE A 259 16.60 -1.92 12.16
C ILE A 259 17.38 -0.61 12.22
N ASP A 260 18.40 -0.47 11.38
CA ASP A 260 19.11 0.78 11.16
C ASP A 260 18.26 1.71 10.29
N LYS A 261 17.58 2.67 10.94
CA LYS A 261 16.74 3.65 10.27
C LYS A 261 17.50 4.51 9.26
N GLN A 262 18.73 4.91 9.60
CA GLN A 262 19.49 5.83 8.74
C GLN A 262 20.01 5.13 7.50
N ALA A 263 20.44 3.87 7.63
CA ALA A 263 20.81 3.05 6.49
C ALA A 263 19.63 2.86 5.51
N LEU A 264 18.42 2.63 6.04
CA LEU A 264 17.22 2.51 5.20
C LEU A 264 16.84 3.83 4.50
N ILE A 265 16.90 4.98 5.20
CA ILE A 265 16.70 6.29 4.58
C ILE A 265 17.68 6.49 3.42
N ASN A 266 18.97 6.18 3.64
CA ASN A 266 20.00 6.34 2.62
C ASN A 266 19.74 5.41 1.41
N PHE A 267 19.32 4.17 1.65
CA PHE A 267 18.94 3.22 0.59
C PHE A 267 17.78 3.75 -0.25
N ILE A 268 16.68 4.18 0.39
CA ILE A 268 15.50 4.71 -0.34
C ILE A 268 15.92 5.90 -1.20
N LEU A 269 16.65 6.87 -0.63
CA LEU A 269 17.09 8.07 -1.36
C LEU A 269 18.07 7.75 -2.49
N ALA A 270 18.82 6.66 -2.42
CA ALA A 270 19.70 6.21 -3.50
C ALA A 270 18.93 5.59 -4.69
N CYS A 271 17.67 5.22 -4.49
CA CYS A 271 16.79 4.65 -5.53
C CYS A 271 15.92 5.68 -6.23
N GLN A 272 16.05 6.96 -5.87
CA GLN A 272 15.29 8.05 -6.51
C GLN A 272 15.95 8.49 -7.81
N ASP A 273 15.16 8.92 -8.80
CA ASP A 273 15.66 9.76 -9.89
C ASP A 273 15.52 11.23 -9.46
N PRO A 274 16.63 11.94 -9.14
CA PRO A 274 16.56 13.32 -8.68
C PRO A 274 16.30 14.33 -9.81
N GLU A 275 16.45 13.94 -11.08
CA GLU A 275 16.28 14.82 -12.23
C GLU A 275 14.88 14.72 -12.82
N ASN A 276 14.39 13.49 -13.05
CA ASN A 276 13.09 13.24 -13.67
C ASN A 276 12.01 12.86 -12.67
N GLY A 277 12.39 12.48 -11.45
CA GLY A 277 11.48 12.06 -10.39
C GLY A 277 11.10 10.59 -10.43
N GLY A 278 10.48 10.12 -9.35
CA GLY A 278 10.15 8.71 -9.12
C GLY A 278 11.21 7.96 -8.33
N PHE A 279 10.83 6.79 -7.82
CA PHE A 279 11.71 5.79 -7.22
C PHE A 279 11.61 4.48 -7.99
N SER A 280 12.68 3.70 -7.96
CA SER A 280 12.76 2.34 -8.50
C SER A 280 12.95 1.31 -7.38
N ASP A 281 12.97 0.02 -7.72
CA ASP A 281 13.24 -1.08 -6.78
C ASP A 281 14.65 -1.00 -6.18
N GLY A 282 15.63 -0.51 -6.94
CA GLY A 282 17.02 -0.40 -6.49
C GLY A 282 17.83 0.67 -7.24
N PRO A 283 19.00 1.07 -6.73
CA PRO A 283 19.76 2.19 -7.29
C PRO A 283 20.13 1.96 -8.76
N GLY A 284 19.80 2.94 -9.61
CA GLY A 284 20.08 2.91 -11.06
C GLY A 284 19.07 2.14 -11.90
N ASN A 285 18.02 1.57 -11.31
CA ASN A 285 16.92 0.93 -12.06
C ASN A 285 15.89 1.97 -12.53
N MET A 286 14.99 1.54 -13.43
CA MET A 286 13.90 2.38 -13.94
C MET A 286 12.85 2.64 -12.87
N VAL A 287 12.43 3.91 -12.76
CA VAL A 287 11.43 4.33 -11.78
C VAL A 287 10.01 3.92 -12.18
N ASP A 288 9.16 3.68 -11.18
CA ASP A 288 7.74 3.47 -11.37
C ASP A 288 6.93 4.09 -10.22
N VAL A 289 5.63 4.27 -10.45
CA VAL A 289 4.73 4.91 -9.47
C VAL A 289 4.50 4.05 -8.22
N TRP A 290 4.66 2.72 -8.33
CA TRP A 290 4.51 1.78 -7.22
C TRP A 290 5.64 1.97 -6.20
N HIS A 291 6.89 1.91 -6.65
CA HIS A 291 8.07 2.17 -5.82
C HIS A 291 8.10 3.63 -5.37
N THR A 292 7.59 4.57 -6.17
CA THR A 292 7.44 5.97 -5.75
C THR A 292 6.52 6.12 -4.54
N CYS A 293 5.36 5.46 -4.56
CA CYS A 293 4.44 5.43 -3.42
C CYS A 293 5.09 4.80 -2.19
N PHE A 294 5.68 3.61 -2.31
CA PHE A 294 6.23 2.91 -1.15
C PHE A 294 7.56 3.46 -0.64
N GLY A 295 8.36 4.09 -1.50
CA GLY A 295 9.54 4.85 -1.10
C GLY A 295 9.17 6.09 -0.29
N THR A 296 8.20 6.88 -0.76
CA THR A 296 7.70 8.06 -0.03
C THR A 296 6.98 7.67 1.27
N ALA A 297 6.19 6.60 1.28
CA ALA A 297 5.57 6.06 2.49
C ALA A 297 6.62 5.57 3.50
N GLY A 298 7.67 4.89 3.03
CA GLY A 298 8.79 4.45 3.87
C GLY A 298 9.53 5.63 4.51
N LEU A 299 9.85 6.68 3.74
CA LEU A 299 10.45 7.91 4.26
C LEU A 299 9.55 8.60 5.29
N SER A 300 8.24 8.64 5.04
CA SER A 300 7.26 9.16 6.00
C SER A 300 7.26 8.39 7.31
N LEU A 301 7.21 7.05 7.27
CA LEU A 301 7.28 6.19 8.48
C LEU A 301 8.60 6.36 9.25
N LEU A 302 9.71 6.59 8.55
CA LEU A 302 11.02 6.84 9.19
C LEU A 302 11.13 8.25 9.79
N GLY A 303 10.13 9.11 9.60
CA GLY A 303 10.13 10.48 10.10
C GLY A 303 11.07 11.40 9.31
N TYR A 304 11.28 11.14 8.01
CA TYR A 304 12.09 12.00 7.16
C TYR A 304 11.51 13.43 7.15
N PRO A 305 12.34 14.48 7.34
CA PRO A 305 11.85 15.84 7.46
C PRO A 305 10.99 16.30 6.28
N GLY A 306 9.89 17.00 6.57
CA GLY A 306 9.02 17.58 5.54
C GLY A 306 7.95 16.64 4.98
N MET A 307 7.90 15.37 5.40
CA MET A 307 6.86 14.43 4.98
C MET A 307 5.55 14.62 5.75
N GLU A 308 4.42 14.29 5.12
CA GLU A 308 3.14 14.07 5.81
C GLU A 308 3.15 12.69 6.47
N PRO A 309 2.82 12.56 7.79
CA PRO A 309 2.79 11.28 8.47
C PRO A 309 1.80 10.29 7.85
N VAL A 310 2.26 9.07 7.60
CA VAL A 310 1.44 7.96 7.07
C VAL A 310 0.94 7.06 8.20
N ASP A 311 -0.28 6.54 8.07
CA ASP A 311 -0.80 5.49 8.94
C ASP A 311 -0.28 4.12 8.48
N PRO A 312 0.43 3.37 9.34
CA PRO A 312 1.07 2.10 8.95
C PRO A 312 0.06 1.00 8.64
N ARG A 313 -1.23 1.12 9.02
CA ARG A 313 -2.26 0.12 8.74
C ARG A 313 -2.88 0.30 7.35
N TYR A 314 -2.97 1.54 6.86
CA TYR A 314 -3.75 1.88 5.66
C TYR A 314 -2.91 2.38 4.47
N CYS A 315 -1.63 2.74 4.67
CA CYS A 315 -0.82 3.44 3.65
C CYS A 315 -1.49 4.72 3.13
N MET A 316 -2.05 5.51 4.04
CA MET A 316 -2.70 6.80 3.76
C MET A 316 -2.28 7.83 4.81
N PRO A 317 -2.46 9.14 4.57
CA PRO A 317 -2.15 10.15 5.57
C PRO A 317 -2.87 9.88 6.90
N LYS A 318 -2.12 9.92 7.99
CA LYS A 318 -2.62 9.61 9.33
C LYS A 318 -3.78 10.53 9.74
N SER A 319 -3.70 11.79 9.34
CA SER A 319 -4.74 12.80 9.55
C SER A 319 -6.08 12.44 8.88
N ILE A 320 -6.03 11.85 7.67
CA ILE A 320 -7.22 11.42 6.91
C ILE A 320 -7.82 10.17 7.53
N VAL A 321 -7.00 9.18 7.89
CA VAL A 321 -7.46 7.94 8.55
C VAL A 321 -8.14 8.28 9.88
N ALA A 322 -7.52 9.09 10.73
CA ALA A 322 -8.08 9.51 12.01
C ALA A 322 -9.43 10.22 11.85
N ARG A 323 -9.55 11.12 10.87
CA ARG A 323 -10.81 11.80 10.54
C ARG A 323 -11.93 10.82 10.16
N ILE A 324 -11.62 9.81 9.33
CA ILE A 324 -12.61 8.85 8.83
C ILE A 324 -13.03 7.88 9.92
N LEU A 325 -12.08 7.39 10.73
CA LEU A 325 -12.34 6.40 11.77
C LEU A 325 -12.78 7.00 13.10
N GLY A 326 -12.64 8.33 13.29
CA GLY A 326 -12.98 9.02 14.53
C GLY A 326 -11.98 8.79 15.67
N GLU A 327 -10.70 8.63 15.34
CA GLU A 327 -9.58 8.41 16.28
C GLU A 327 -8.88 9.71 16.74
#